data_AF-A0A7Y1VL13-F1
#
_entry.id   AF-A0A7Y1VL13-F1
#
_cell.length_a   1.000
_cell.length_b   1.000
_cell.length_c   1.000
_cell.angle_alpha   90.00
_cell.angle_beta   90.00
_cell.angle_gamma   90.00
#
_symmetry.space_group_name_H-M   'P 1'
#
loop_
_entity.id
_entity.type
_entity.pdbx_description
1 polymer ?
#
loop_
_entity_poly.entity_id
_entity_poly.type
_entity_poly.pdbx_seq_one_letter_code
_entity_poly.pdbx_strand_id
1 'polypeptide(L)'
;MRYGYSGLPPEGVTDEEFLDGLADEGYTAMELSFVHDFPWKKPRCTAFGKLAAERDISLSVHAPFFAMLTVDDEERSRKCVHAIEHSMKLSQAMGGTVTVVHPGHSRDRTSEEIFDLVRSRLDYLASKTTHLSQHLGLETSGTVAAFGSLGDIAVLANEYPFVYPVVDWAHVHAVSQGQMTSRESFEAVINFLYSEFPNFKTEHLHTHFSDNLFGPAGEIKHVPYGQGTLRATPLAETIASMNLDITVISESHHLDSHRAIFHELTEGIENAPATPAAATRPLSHLTLPDAVSVIKDGEAFVPIGVRQPLRLSNIDKPLIPSPGGQTYSKGDLIQYYASISPHLLPHLANRPLTMVRFPNGIDGDHFYEKRSPSHAPDWITTAVMGDGIEYITANDRATLMWLANMACIEMHPTLHRTTSEDADVALFDIDPQEGATWADLAEVAALIKLTLDNLGLRGYPKTSGSRGLHIHVPLGPGHSFERSRGFIGAVGGLLSKANPDGISIEFDKAKRKGKVYIDIGQNGPRRTTAGVYSVRPRPGAPVSTPLRWDEIGDVEPSRFTIETIWERIEQHGDLFAPAIRGGQDLTVAEEALGIGT
;
A
#
# COMPACT_ATOMS: atom_id res chain seq x y z
N MET A 1 -18.11 -5.11 -7.57
CA MET A 1 -18.59 -6.14 -6.62
C MET A 1 -18.36 -7.51 -7.24
N ARG A 2 -17.82 -8.46 -6.47
CA ARG A 2 -17.91 -9.89 -6.77
C ARG A 2 -19.00 -10.51 -5.90
N TYR A 3 -19.70 -11.52 -6.42
CA TYR A 3 -20.76 -12.22 -5.68
C TYR A 3 -20.65 -13.73 -5.83
N GLY A 4 -20.97 -14.45 -4.76
CA GLY A 4 -20.96 -15.90 -4.69
C GLY A 4 -21.79 -16.45 -3.54
N TYR A 5 -21.76 -17.76 -3.36
CA TYR A 5 -22.31 -18.42 -2.18
C TYR A 5 -21.32 -19.39 -1.55
N SER A 6 -21.59 -19.77 -0.30
CA SER A 6 -20.77 -20.68 0.48
C SER A 6 -21.23 -22.13 0.29
N GLY A 7 -20.31 -23.05 -0.03
CA GLY A 7 -20.64 -24.46 -0.20
C GLY A 7 -19.54 -25.31 -0.81
N LEU A 8 -19.86 -26.58 -1.09
CA LEU A 8 -19.00 -27.48 -1.86
C LEU A 8 -19.74 -27.93 -3.13
N PRO A 9 -19.01 -28.26 -4.22
CA PRO A 9 -19.62 -28.88 -5.39
C PRO A 9 -20.46 -30.10 -5.00
N PRO A 10 -21.71 -30.23 -5.52
CA PRO A 10 -22.57 -31.38 -5.23
C PRO A 10 -21.92 -32.71 -5.63
N GLU A 11 -22.26 -33.79 -4.91
CA GLU A 11 -21.79 -35.12 -5.29
C GLU A 11 -22.25 -35.50 -6.70
N GLY A 12 -21.32 -36.04 -7.50
CA GLY A 12 -21.60 -36.49 -8.87
C GLY A 12 -21.52 -35.39 -9.95
N VAL A 13 -21.29 -34.13 -9.57
CA VAL A 13 -21.01 -33.03 -10.52
C VAL A 13 -19.50 -32.83 -10.60
N THR A 14 -18.97 -32.69 -11.82
CA THR A 14 -17.54 -32.41 -12.00
C THR A 14 -17.20 -30.96 -11.59
N ASP A 15 -15.95 -30.73 -11.19
CA ASP A 15 -15.50 -29.39 -10.80
C ASP A 15 -15.66 -28.37 -11.97
N GLU A 16 -15.50 -28.81 -13.22
CA GLU A 16 -15.72 -28.01 -14.43
C GLU A 16 -17.18 -27.65 -14.62
N GLU A 17 -18.10 -28.64 -14.65
CA GLU A 17 -19.54 -28.40 -14.81
C GLU A 17 -20.09 -27.51 -13.70
N PHE A 18 -19.60 -27.67 -12.47
CA PHE A 18 -20.03 -26.86 -11.35
C PHE A 18 -19.59 -25.39 -11.50
N LEU A 19 -18.32 -25.14 -11.84
CA LEU A 19 -17.81 -23.78 -12.03
C LEU A 19 -18.39 -23.11 -13.28
N ASP A 20 -18.65 -23.86 -14.36
CA ASP A 20 -19.39 -23.38 -15.53
C ASP A 20 -20.79 -22.93 -15.14
N GLY A 21 -21.51 -23.72 -14.33
CA GLY A 21 -22.83 -23.35 -13.83
C GLY A 21 -22.82 -22.07 -12.98
N LEU A 22 -21.79 -21.86 -12.16
CA LEU A 22 -21.64 -20.60 -11.41
C LEU A 22 -21.44 -19.40 -12.34
N ALA A 23 -20.55 -19.54 -13.33
CA ALA A 23 -20.27 -18.48 -14.29
C ALA A 23 -21.49 -18.15 -15.16
N ASP A 24 -22.25 -19.17 -15.60
CA ASP A 24 -23.48 -19.02 -16.37
C ASP A 24 -24.59 -18.29 -15.57
N GLU A 25 -24.62 -18.47 -14.25
CA GLU A 25 -25.50 -17.71 -13.34
C GLU A 25 -24.96 -16.31 -12.99
N GLY A 26 -23.77 -15.94 -13.48
CA GLY A 26 -23.15 -14.63 -13.29
C GLY A 26 -22.38 -14.48 -11.98
N TYR A 27 -22.09 -15.58 -11.27
CA TYR A 27 -21.32 -15.57 -10.03
C TYR A 27 -19.83 -15.47 -10.32
N THR A 28 -19.14 -14.60 -9.56
CA THR A 28 -17.72 -14.27 -9.75
C THR A 28 -16.89 -14.49 -8.48
N ALA A 29 -17.51 -15.10 -7.46
CA ALA A 29 -16.86 -15.53 -6.24
C ALA A 29 -17.49 -16.84 -5.74
N MET A 30 -16.76 -17.55 -4.87
CA MET A 30 -17.26 -18.71 -4.15
C MET A 30 -16.46 -18.90 -2.87
N GLU A 31 -17.16 -19.27 -1.80
CA GLU A 31 -16.52 -19.71 -0.57
C GLU A 31 -16.66 -21.21 -0.37
N LEU A 32 -15.53 -21.90 -0.18
CA LEU A 32 -15.54 -23.32 0.13
C LEU A 32 -15.66 -23.51 1.64
N SER A 33 -16.83 -23.99 2.08
CA SER A 33 -17.08 -24.23 3.51
C SER A 33 -16.79 -25.67 3.93
N PHE A 34 -15.81 -25.82 4.82
CA PHE A 34 -15.41 -27.12 5.38
C PHE A 34 -16.16 -27.42 6.69
N VAL A 35 -17.49 -27.43 6.63
CA VAL A 35 -18.41 -27.47 7.78
C VAL A 35 -18.01 -28.43 8.92
N HIS A 36 -17.66 -29.68 8.61
CA HIS A 36 -17.40 -30.73 9.61
C HIS A 36 -16.00 -31.35 9.54
N ASP A 37 -15.37 -31.37 8.36
CA ASP A 37 -14.06 -31.97 8.12
C ASP A 37 -13.44 -31.41 6.81
N PHE A 38 -12.25 -31.86 6.44
CA PHE A 38 -11.53 -31.50 5.22
C PHE A 38 -11.68 -32.59 4.14
N PRO A 39 -12.74 -32.58 3.33
CA PRO A 39 -12.94 -33.59 2.29
C PRO A 39 -11.90 -33.47 1.16
N TRP A 40 -11.22 -32.33 1.06
CA TRP A 40 -10.33 -31.99 -0.04
C TRP A 40 -8.87 -31.98 0.40
N LYS A 41 -8.00 -32.45 -0.50
CA LYS A 41 -6.54 -32.39 -0.35
C LYS A 41 -5.98 -31.35 -1.30
N LYS A 42 -4.77 -30.88 -0.98
CA LYS A 42 -4.02 -29.88 -1.76
C LYS A 42 -4.09 -30.06 -3.30
N PRO A 43 -3.90 -31.27 -3.88
CA PRO A 43 -3.96 -31.43 -5.33
C PRO A 43 -5.32 -31.06 -5.95
N ARG A 44 -6.43 -31.41 -5.29
CA ARG A 44 -7.77 -31.03 -5.75
C ARG A 44 -7.97 -29.54 -5.62
N CYS A 45 -7.58 -28.93 -4.49
CA CYS A 45 -7.65 -27.47 -4.31
C CYS A 45 -6.90 -26.71 -5.41
N THR A 46 -5.70 -27.16 -5.78
CA THR A 46 -4.93 -26.53 -6.86
C THR A 46 -5.56 -26.70 -8.23
N ALA A 47 -6.11 -27.88 -8.54
CA ALA A 47 -6.84 -28.10 -9.80
C ALA A 47 -8.10 -27.23 -9.87
N PHE A 48 -8.89 -27.21 -8.80
CA PHE A 48 -10.10 -26.40 -8.69
C PHE A 48 -9.81 -24.90 -8.81
N GLY A 49 -8.79 -24.42 -8.10
CA GLY A 49 -8.36 -23.03 -8.15
C GLY A 49 -7.98 -22.55 -9.55
N LYS A 50 -7.30 -23.41 -10.33
CA LYS A 50 -6.97 -23.11 -11.71
C LYS A 50 -8.24 -22.97 -12.58
N LEU A 51 -9.19 -23.90 -12.45
CA LEU A 51 -10.45 -23.87 -13.19
C LEU A 51 -11.29 -22.63 -12.83
N ALA A 52 -11.30 -22.24 -11.56
CA ALA A 52 -12.00 -21.04 -11.08
C ALA A 52 -11.37 -19.76 -11.65
N ALA A 53 -10.02 -19.67 -11.64
CA ALA A 53 -9.30 -18.53 -12.20
C ALA A 53 -9.53 -18.37 -13.71
N GLU A 54 -9.64 -19.46 -14.47
CA GLU A 54 -9.98 -19.44 -15.90
C GLU A 54 -11.38 -18.84 -16.18
N ARG A 55 -12.26 -18.82 -15.17
CA ARG A 55 -13.63 -18.30 -15.23
C ARG A 55 -13.82 -16.98 -14.48
N ASP A 56 -12.72 -16.36 -14.02
CA ASP A 56 -12.74 -15.16 -13.17
C ASP A 56 -13.57 -15.33 -11.88
N ILE A 57 -13.55 -16.53 -11.29
CA ILE A 57 -14.20 -16.81 -10.00
C ILE A 57 -13.16 -16.71 -8.89
N SER A 58 -13.34 -15.75 -7.99
CA SER A 58 -12.51 -15.57 -6.79
C SER A 58 -12.88 -16.60 -5.73
N LEU A 59 -11.89 -17.19 -5.05
CA LEU A 59 -12.12 -18.22 -4.04
C LEU A 59 -11.75 -17.75 -2.63
N SER A 60 -12.56 -18.12 -1.65
CA SER A 60 -12.23 -18.09 -0.23
C SER A 60 -12.51 -19.45 0.42
N VAL A 61 -12.02 -19.64 1.64
CA VAL A 61 -12.29 -20.85 2.44
C VAL A 61 -12.90 -20.45 3.77
N HIS A 62 -14.01 -21.07 4.14
CA HIS A 62 -14.51 -21.05 5.51
C HIS A 62 -13.98 -22.25 6.26
N ALA A 63 -13.23 -22.00 7.34
CA ALA A 63 -12.73 -23.08 8.19
C ALA A 63 -13.88 -23.82 8.89
N PRO A 64 -13.66 -25.08 9.33
CA PRO A 64 -14.69 -25.84 10.04
C PRO A 64 -15.22 -25.12 11.27
N PHE A 65 -16.51 -25.29 11.59
CA PHE A 65 -17.16 -24.61 12.72
C PHE A 65 -16.48 -24.84 14.08
N PHE A 66 -15.78 -25.96 14.25
CA PHE A 66 -15.06 -26.24 15.49
C PHE A 66 -13.74 -25.47 15.61
N ALA A 67 -13.21 -24.89 14.52
CA ALA A 67 -11.90 -24.26 14.44
C ALA A 67 -11.94 -22.80 14.96
N MET A 68 -12.20 -22.66 16.27
CA MET A 68 -12.29 -21.36 16.95
C MET A 68 -11.01 -21.02 17.73
N LEU A 69 -10.76 -19.72 17.95
CA LEU A 69 -9.58 -19.23 18.66
C LEU A 69 -9.73 -19.24 20.19
N THR A 70 -10.96 -19.31 20.70
CA THR A 70 -11.25 -19.17 22.13
C THR A 70 -11.45 -20.51 22.87
N VAL A 71 -10.92 -21.62 22.34
CA VAL A 71 -11.10 -22.95 22.93
C VAL A 71 -10.15 -23.19 24.10
N ASP A 72 -10.73 -23.48 25.27
CA ASP A 72 -10.07 -23.59 26.58
C ASP A 72 -9.18 -24.83 26.73
N ASP A 73 -9.73 -25.99 26.34
CA ASP A 73 -9.06 -27.28 26.53
C ASP A 73 -7.80 -27.33 25.66
N GLU A 74 -6.63 -27.54 26.27
CA GLU A 74 -5.34 -27.41 25.58
C GLU A 74 -5.18 -28.39 24.40
N GLU A 75 -5.71 -29.60 24.52
CA GLU A 75 -5.68 -30.58 23.44
C GLU A 75 -6.60 -30.16 22.29
N ARG A 76 -7.82 -29.76 22.61
CA ARG A 76 -8.81 -29.30 21.64
C ARG A 76 -8.42 -27.99 20.98
N SER A 77 -7.81 -27.08 21.73
CA SER A 77 -7.29 -25.80 21.25
C SER A 77 -6.21 -26.01 20.19
N ARG A 78 -5.27 -26.93 20.43
CA ARG A 78 -4.27 -27.33 19.42
C ARG A 78 -4.91 -27.87 18.15
N LYS A 79 -5.96 -28.70 18.27
CA LYS A 79 -6.72 -29.21 17.12
C LYS A 79 -7.40 -28.07 16.33
N CYS A 80 -7.98 -27.08 17.02
CA CYS A 80 -8.61 -25.94 16.37
C CYS A 80 -7.60 -25.11 15.58
N VAL A 81 -6.47 -24.74 16.22
CA VAL A 81 -5.45 -23.92 15.56
C VAL A 81 -4.79 -24.66 14.39
N HIS A 82 -4.56 -25.97 14.49
CA HIS A 82 -4.11 -26.78 13.35
C HIS A 82 -5.14 -26.84 12.22
N ALA A 83 -6.44 -26.86 12.53
CA ALA A 83 -7.49 -26.82 11.52
C ALA A 83 -7.52 -25.46 10.79
N ILE A 84 -7.31 -24.35 11.51
CA ILE A 84 -7.16 -23.02 10.92
C ILE A 84 -5.93 -22.98 10.00
N GLU A 85 -4.77 -23.42 10.50
CA GLU A 85 -3.53 -23.50 9.72
C GLU A 85 -3.71 -24.35 8.46
N HIS A 86 -4.41 -25.48 8.56
CA HIS A 86 -4.69 -26.35 7.43
C HIS A 86 -5.62 -25.68 6.41
N SER A 87 -6.68 -25.01 6.87
CA SER A 87 -7.61 -24.26 6.02
C SER A 87 -6.87 -23.18 5.21
N MET A 88 -5.97 -22.43 5.86
CA MET A 88 -5.14 -21.41 5.20
C MET A 88 -4.25 -22.01 4.11
N LYS A 89 -3.65 -23.19 4.35
CA LYS A 89 -2.84 -23.89 3.34
C LYS A 89 -3.66 -24.39 2.17
N LEU A 90 -4.89 -24.85 2.40
CA LEU A 90 -5.80 -25.27 1.33
C LEU A 90 -6.28 -24.05 0.52
N SER A 91 -6.62 -22.96 1.19
CA SER A 91 -7.00 -21.68 0.57
C SER A 91 -5.88 -21.13 -0.33
N GLN A 92 -4.64 -21.11 0.15
CA GLN A 92 -3.52 -20.70 -0.70
C GLN A 92 -3.33 -21.65 -1.89
N ALA A 93 -3.53 -22.96 -1.69
CA ALA A 93 -3.36 -23.93 -2.75
C ALA A 93 -4.37 -23.76 -3.90
N MET A 94 -5.57 -23.22 -3.62
CA MET A 94 -6.57 -22.88 -4.62
C MET A 94 -6.43 -21.44 -5.16
N GLY A 95 -5.46 -20.66 -4.68
CA GLY A 95 -5.29 -19.26 -5.08
C GLY A 95 -6.30 -18.30 -4.44
N GLY A 96 -7.01 -18.73 -3.38
CA GLY A 96 -7.80 -17.81 -2.59
C GLY A 96 -6.92 -16.83 -1.83
N THR A 97 -7.50 -15.82 -1.19
CA THR A 97 -6.74 -14.80 -0.43
C THR A 97 -7.19 -14.66 1.02
N VAL A 98 -8.40 -15.12 1.36
CA VAL A 98 -8.99 -15.02 2.69
C VAL A 98 -9.41 -16.41 3.17
N THR A 99 -9.02 -16.76 4.39
CA THR A 99 -9.56 -17.91 5.13
C THR A 99 -10.38 -17.40 6.30
N VAL A 100 -11.70 -17.61 6.25
CA VAL A 100 -12.65 -17.14 7.25
C VAL A 100 -12.73 -18.11 8.43
N VAL A 101 -12.75 -17.57 9.65
CA VAL A 101 -12.92 -18.31 10.90
C VAL A 101 -13.84 -17.53 11.85
N HIS A 102 -14.63 -18.26 12.63
CA HIS A 102 -15.33 -17.66 13.76
C HIS A 102 -14.34 -17.44 14.93
N PRO A 103 -14.25 -16.24 15.51
CA PRO A 103 -13.35 -15.96 16.62
C PRO A 103 -13.63 -16.87 17.83
N GLY A 104 -14.91 -16.99 18.22
CA GLY A 104 -15.38 -17.86 19.28
C GLY A 104 -16.18 -17.11 20.35
N HIS A 105 -16.21 -17.63 21.57
CA HIS A 105 -17.02 -17.09 22.68
C HIS A 105 -16.13 -16.64 23.85
N SER A 106 -16.48 -15.51 24.47
CA SER A 106 -15.78 -15.02 25.67
C SER A 106 -16.09 -15.86 26.92
N ARG A 107 -17.28 -16.46 26.99
CA ARG A 107 -17.79 -17.18 28.19
C ARG A 107 -17.77 -16.25 29.42
N ASP A 108 -17.31 -16.74 30.57
CA ASP A 108 -17.23 -15.96 31.82
C ASP A 108 -15.90 -15.19 31.97
N ARG A 109 -15.10 -15.06 30.90
CA ARG A 109 -13.80 -14.37 30.94
C ARG A 109 -13.94 -12.87 30.95
N THR A 110 -12.96 -12.22 31.57
CA THR A 110 -12.70 -10.80 31.36
C THR A 110 -12.18 -10.54 29.95
N SER A 111 -12.28 -9.29 29.48
CA SER A 111 -11.71 -8.88 28.18
C SER A 111 -10.21 -9.19 28.10
N GLU A 112 -9.43 -8.93 29.14
CA GLU A 112 -7.99 -9.19 29.14
C GLU A 112 -7.67 -10.68 28.94
N GLU A 113 -8.35 -11.56 29.69
CA GLU A 113 -8.15 -13.02 29.59
C GLU A 113 -8.50 -13.59 28.20
N ILE A 114 -9.55 -13.07 27.54
CA ILE A 114 -9.92 -13.53 26.20
C ILE A 114 -8.93 -13.03 25.14
N PHE A 115 -8.47 -11.78 25.25
CA PHE A 115 -7.46 -11.25 24.32
C PHE A 115 -6.14 -12.00 24.46
N ASP A 116 -5.66 -12.27 25.67
CA ASP A 116 -4.41 -13.02 25.88
C ASP A 116 -4.50 -14.46 25.35
N LEU A 117 -5.66 -15.11 25.52
CA LEU A 117 -5.91 -16.41 24.93
C LEU A 117 -5.81 -16.34 23.40
N VAL A 118 -6.51 -15.40 22.77
CA VAL A 118 -6.53 -15.26 21.30
C VAL A 118 -5.15 -14.89 20.76
N ARG A 119 -4.44 -13.94 21.39
CA ARG A 119 -3.05 -13.56 21.05
C ARG A 119 -2.13 -14.77 21.02
N SER A 120 -2.18 -15.62 22.05
CA SER A 120 -1.35 -16.82 22.09
C SER A 120 -1.60 -17.78 20.90
N ARG A 121 -2.82 -17.78 20.34
CA ARG A 121 -3.17 -18.59 19.16
C ARG A 121 -2.73 -17.91 17.87
N LEU A 122 -2.89 -16.59 17.79
CA LEU A 122 -2.40 -15.80 16.66
C LEU A 122 -0.87 -15.80 16.56
N ASP A 123 -0.14 -15.80 17.69
CA ASP A 123 1.31 -15.95 17.72
C ASP A 123 1.75 -17.30 17.12
N TYR A 124 1.06 -18.38 17.48
CA TYR A 124 1.30 -19.69 16.87
C TYR A 124 1.03 -19.62 15.36
N LEU A 125 -0.12 -19.09 14.93
CA LEU A 125 -0.48 -19.02 13.52
C LEU A 125 0.53 -18.17 12.74
N ALA A 126 0.89 -16.99 13.24
CA ALA A 126 1.91 -16.13 12.65
C ALA A 126 3.24 -16.88 12.43
N SER A 127 3.68 -17.69 13.40
CA SER A 127 4.89 -18.50 13.27
C SER A 127 4.82 -19.56 12.15
N LYS A 128 3.61 -19.94 11.73
CA LYS A 128 3.35 -20.97 10.71
C LYS A 128 2.88 -20.44 9.37
N THR A 129 2.28 -19.25 9.33
CA THR A 129 1.52 -18.79 8.15
C THR A 129 2.02 -17.47 7.57
N THR A 130 3.00 -16.80 8.19
CA THR A 130 3.60 -15.54 7.68
C THR A 130 4.20 -15.62 6.28
N HIS A 131 4.52 -16.82 5.79
CA HIS A 131 5.00 -17.05 4.42
C HIS A 131 3.87 -17.33 3.41
N LEU A 132 2.64 -17.48 3.88
CA LEU A 132 1.47 -17.65 3.02
C LEU A 132 0.99 -16.26 2.59
N SER A 133 0.59 -16.12 1.33
CA SER A 133 -0.12 -14.93 0.84
C SER A 133 -1.61 -15.06 1.20
N GLN A 134 -1.93 -15.23 2.48
CA GLN A 134 -3.29 -15.43 3.00
C GLN A 134 -3.57 -14.49 4.16
N HIS A 135 -4.79 -13.97 4.17
CA HIS A 135 -5.37 -13.32 5.31
C HIS A 135 -6.18 -14.32 6.16
N LEU A 136 -6.07 -14.20 7.48
CA LEU A 136 -6.97 -14.84 8.42
C LEU A 136 -8.17 -13.92 8.65
N GLY A 137 -9.28 -14.23 7.99
CA GLY A 137 -10.55 -13.53 8.12
C GLY A 137 -11.21 -13.84 9.46
N LEU A 138 -11.30 -12.88 10.36
CA LEU A 138 -12.12 -13.00 11.57
C LEU A 138 -13.51 -12.46 11.27
N GLU A 139 -14.49 -13.37 11.33
CA GLU A 139 -15.88 -13.00 11.09
C GLU A 139 -16.49 -12.31 12.33
N THR A 140 -17.27 -11.26 12.09
CA THR A 140 -18.03 -10.59 13.14
C THR A 140 -19.00 -11.55 13.82
N SER A 141 -19.11 -11.52 15.15
CA SER A 141 -20.07 -12.35 15.90
C SER A 141 -21.51 -11.85 15.79
N GLY A 142 -22.47 -12.78 15.63
CA GLY A 142 -23.91 -12.51 15.67
C GLY A 142 -24.51 -12.33 17.06
N THR A 143 -23.76 -12.53 18.14
CA THR A 143 -24.28 -12.40 19.51
C THR A 143 -23.48 -11.42 20.35
N VAL A 144 -24.18 -10.67 21.22
CA VAL A 144 -23.59 -9.64 22.11
C VAL A 144 -22.64 -10.21 23.15
N ALA A 145 -22.77 -11.50 23.46
CA ALA A 145 -21.97 -12.18 24.47
C ALA A 145 -20.73 -12.88 23.89
N ALA A 146 -20.56 -12.96 22.57
CA ALA A 146 -19.37 -13.60 22.01
C ALA A 146 -18.22 -12.61 21.77
N PHE A 147 -17.02 -13.17 21.59
CA PHE A 147 -15.85 -12.41 21.21
C PHE A 147 -15.83 -12.27 19.68
N GLY A 148 -15.43 -11.11 19.16
CA GLY A 148 -15.42 -10.86 17.72
C GLY A 148 -16.37 -9.75 17.29
N SER A 149 -16.55 -8.72 18.13
CA SER A 149 -17.07 -7.45 17.64
C SER A 149 -16.09 -6.83 16.65
N LEU A 150 -16.55 -5.90 15.80
CA LEU A 150 -15.66 -5.14 14.91
C LEU A 150 -14.53 -4.42 15.68
N GLY A 151 -14.81 -3.95 16.90
CA GLY A 151 -13.80 -3.35 17.78
C GLY A 151 -12.76 -4.36 18.25
N ASP A 152 -13.18 -5.58 18.63
CA ASP A 152 -12.25 -6.63 19.03
C ASP A 152 -11.32 -7.02 17.88
N ILE A 153 -11.89 -7.18 16.68
CA ILE A 153 -11.16 -7.54 15.48
C ILE A 153 -10.19 -6.42 15.08
N ALA A 154 -10.57 -5.14 15.25
CA ALA A 154 -9.68 -4.01 14.98
C ALA A 154 -8.44 -4.01 15.88
N VAL A 155 -8.62 -4.29 17.18
CA VAL A 155 -7.48 -4.42 18.12
C VAL A 155 -6.52 -5.51 17.65
N LEU A 156 -7.04 -6.69 17.28
CA LEU A 156 -6.21 -7.80 16.80
C LEU A 156 -5.54 -7.49 15.45
N ALA A 157 -6.24 -6.87 14.50
CA ALA A 157 -5.69 -6.54 13.19
C ALA A 157 -4.57 -5.48 13.25
N ASN A 158 -4.60 -4.61 14.26
CA ASN A 158 -3.53 -3.66 14.51
C ASN A 158 -2.26 -4.33 15.07
N GLU A 159 -2.42 -5.42 15.85
CA GLU A 159 -1.31 -6.20 16.41
C GLU A 159 -0.77 -7.25 15.43
N TYR A 160 -1.65 -7.83 14.59
CA TYR A 160 -1.35 -8.94 13.68
C TYR A 160 -1.73 -8.58 12.24
N PRO A 161 -0.77 -8.15 11.38
CA PRO A 161 -1.07 -7.66 10.03
C PRO A 161 -1.73 -8.66 9.06
N PHE A 162 -1.69 -9.96 9.37
CA PHE A 162 -2.35 -11.00 8.57
C PHE A 162 -3.80 -11.25 9.00
N VAL A 163 -4.27 -10.63 10.08
CA VAL A 163 -5.65 -10.69 10.54
C VAL A 163 -6.48 -9.66 9.78
N TYR A 164 -7.65 -10.09 9.30
CA TYR A 164 -8.49 -9.36 8.37
C TYR A 164 -9.95 -9.41 8.83
N PRO A 165 -10.72 -8.30 8.81
CA PRO A 165 -12.12 -8.33 9.20
C PRO A 165 -13.01 -8.92 8.11
N VAL A 166 -13.83 -9.91 8.46
CA VAL A 166 -14.92 -10.39 7.60
C VAL A 166 -16.24 -9.91 8.21
N VAL A 167 -16.93 -9.01 7.50
CA VAL A 167 -18.20 -8.48 7.99
C VAL A 167 -19.31 -9.40 7.55
N ASP A 168 -19.95 -10.07 8.50
CA ASP A 168 -21.25 -10.68 8.28
C ASP A 168 -22.35 -9.65 8.59
N TRP A 169 -23.04 -9.22 7.54
CA TRP A 169 -24.10 -8.22 7.65
C TRP A 169 -25.30 -8.71 8.46
N ALA A 170 -25.58 -10.02 8.49
CA ALA A 170 -26.63 -10.62 9.31
C ALA A 170 -26.29 -10.48 10.79
N HIS A 171 -25.05 -10.78 11.15
CA HIS A 171 -24.53 -10.63 12.51
C HIS A 171 -24.54 -9.18 12.99
N VAL A 172 -24.04 -8.25 12.18
CA VAL A 172 -24.06 -6.81 12.50
C VAL A 172 -25.51 -6.31 12.64
N HIS A 173 -26.43 -6.75 11.77
CA HIS A 173 -27.85 -6.43 11.87
C HIS A 173 -28.46 -6.94 13.17
N ALA A 174 -28.15 -8.18 13.57
CA ALA A 174 -28.68 -8.78 14.79
C ALA A 174 -28.15 -8.10 16.07
N VAL A 175 -26.83 -7.89 16.16
CA VAL A 175 -26.18 -7.26 17.32
C VAL A 175 -26.62 -5.80 17.46
N SER A 176 -26.84 -5.11 16.34
CA SER A 176 -27.37 -3.74 16.34
C SER A 176 -28.87 -3.65 16.62
N GLN A 177 -29.57 -4.76 16.86
CA GLN A 177 -31.03 -4.79 17.04
C GLN A 177 -31.80 -4.29 15.82
N GLY A 178 -31.36 -4.72 14.63
CA GLY A 178 -32.06 -4.50 13.36
C GLY A 178 -31.77 -3.16 12.70
N GLN A 179 -30.65 -2.52 12.98
CA GLN A 179 -30.39 -1.15 12.49
C GLN A 179 -29.86 -1.09 11.05
N MET A 180 -29.34 -2.20 10.52
CA MET A 180 -28.84 -2.26 9.13
C MET A 180 -30.00 -2.26 8.14
N THR A 181 -30.61 -1.09 7.92
CA THR A 181 -31.85 -0.90 7.15
C THR A 181 -31.79 0.26 6.16
N SER A 182 -30.73 1.08 6.22
CA SER A 182 -30.53 2.22 5.32
C SER A 182 -29.09 2.29 4.84
N ARG A 183 -28.85 2.93 3.70
CA ARG A 183 -27.52 3.15 3.14
C ARG A 183 -26.57 3.77 4.16
N GLU A 184 -27.04 4.75 4.95
CA GLU A 184 -26.24 5.43 5.97
C GLU A 184 -25.76 4.48 7.07
N SER A 185 -26.56 3.47 7.43
CA SER A 185 -26.15 2.45 8.41
C SER A 185 -25.02 1.56 7.87
N PHE A 186 -25.06 1.19 6.59
CA PHE A 186 -23.98 0.46 5.92
C PHE A 186 -22.73 1.35 5.75
N GLU A 187 -22.89 2.59 5.29
CA GLU A 187 -21.79 3.56 5.16
C GLU A 187 -21.07 3.79 6.51
N ALA A 188 -21.80 3.83 7.63
CA ALA A 188 -21.21 3.99 8.95
C ALA A 188 -20.27 2.82 9.31
N VAL A 189 -20.66 1.57 9.00
CA VAL A 189 -19.82 0.40 9.21
C VAL A 189 -18.60 0.44 8.30
N ILE A 190 -18.77 0.76 7.01
CA ILE A 190 -17.65 0.87 6.07
C ILE A 190 -16.65 1.95 6.49
N ASN A 191 -17.15 3.12 6.93
CA ASN A 191 -16.29 4.19 7.43
C ASN A 191 -15.54 3.80 8.70
N PHE A 192 -16.16 3.03 9.61
CA PHE A 192 -15.48 2.46 10.77
C PHE A 192 -14.36 1.50 10.35
N LEU A 193 -14.60 0.62 9.36
CA LEU A 193 -13.54 -0.26 8.83
C LEU A 193 -12.38 0.55 8.27
N TYR A 194 -12.65 1.66 7.58
CA TYR A 194 -11.60 2.52 7.05
C TYR A 194 -10.83 3.32 8.12
N SER A 195 -11.45 3.63 9.27
CA SER A 195 -10.77 4.33 10.37
C SER A 195 -9.92 3.39 11.22
N GLU A 196 -10.49 2.25 11.63
CA GLU A 196 -9.88 1.39 12.66
C GLU A 196 -8.90 0.35 12.11
N PHE A 197 -8.88 0.12 10.79
CA PHE A 197 -8.01 -0.87 10.17
C PHE A 197 -6.98 -0.19 9.24
N PRO A 198 -5.89 0.39 9.77
CA PRO A 198 -4.90 1.12 8.95
C PRO A 198 -4.14 0.19 7.98
N ASN A 199 -3.92 -1.08 8.36
CA ASN A 199 -3.28 -2.10 7.51
C ASN A 199 -4.20 -2.64 6.39
N PHE A 200 -5.51 -2.41 6.51
CA PHE A 200 -6.53 -2.80 5.54
C PHE A 200 -6.53 -1.88 4.29
N LYS A 201 -5.66 -0.86 4.28
CA LYS A 201 -5.64 0.22 3.30
C LYS A 201 -5.11 -0.12 1.89
N THR A 202 -5.45 -1.25 1.24
CA THR A 202 -5.38 -1.32 -0.26
C THR A 202 -6.13 -2.45 -1.00
N GLU A 203 -6.66 -3.50 -0.38
CA GLU A 203 -6.85 -4.75 -1.15
C GLU A 203 -8.26 -5.06 -1.66
N HIS A 204 -9.26 -5.24 -0.80
CA HIS A 204 -10.61 -5.68 -1.17
C HIS A 204 -11.45 -5.79 0.12
N LEU A 205 -12.78 -5.75 0.10
CA LEU A 205 -13.66 -6.13 1.23
C LEU A 205 -14.20 -7.55 1.04
N HIS A 206 -14.04 -8.47 1.99
CA HIS A 206 -14.70 -9.78 2.00
C HIS A 206 -15.82 -9.77 3.04
N THR A 207 -17.06 -10.01 2.61
CA THR A 207 -18.25 -9.90 3.47
C THR A 207 -19.22 -11.03 3.23
N HIS A 208 -19.99 -11.35 4.26
CA HIS A 208 -21.05 -12.35 4.22
C HIS A 208 -22.43 -11.71 4.32
N PHE A 209 -23.41 -12.32 3.65
CA PHE A 209 -24.77 -11.81 3.63
C PHE A 209 -25.82 -12.92 3.64
N SER A 210 -26.70 -12.87 4.63
CA SER A 210 -27.88 -13.72 4.74
C SER A 210 -28.98 -12.97 5.51
N ASP A 211 -30.22 -13.45 5.43
CA ASP A 211 -31.29 -12.90 6.27
C ASP A 211 -31.42 -13.73 7.54
N ASN A 212 -31.80 -13.09 8.64
CA ASN A 212 -31.89 -13.74 9.93
C ASN A 212 -33.08 -13.26 10.77
N LEU A 213 -33.37 -14.03 11.82
CA LEU A 213 -34.16 -13.57 12.95
C LEU A 213 -33.21 -13.28 14.11
N PHE A 214 -33.47 -12.21 14.85
CA PHE A 214 -32.67 -11.82 16.00
C PHE A 214 -33.57 -11.43 17.19
N GLY A 215 -32.95 -11.37 18.36
CA GLY A 215 -33.57 -10.92 19.61
C GLY A 215 -32.56 -10.15 20.47
N PRO A 216 -32.86 -9.95 21.77
CA PRO A 216 -32.02 -9.16 22.67
C PRO A 216 -30.58 -9.67 22.83
N ALA A 217 -30.35 -10.97 22.59
CA ALA A 217 -29.03 -11.59 22.68
C ALA A 217 -28.25 -11.58 21.35
N GLY A 218 -28.83 -11.03 20.28
CA GLY A 218 -28.32 -11.11 18.91
C GLY A 218 -29.07 -12.14 18.07
N GLU A 219 -28.37 -12.80 17.16
CA GLU A 219 -28.95 -13.72 16.18
C GLU A 219 -29.62 -14.95 16.83
N ILE A 220 -30.76 -15.35 16.29
CA ILE A 220 -31.50 -16.55 16.67
C ILE A 220 -31.27 -17.67 15.63
N LYS A 221 -31.44 -17.35 14.34
CA LYS A 221 -31.21 -18.26 13.21
C LYS A 221 -31.25 -17.53 11.87
N HIS A 222 -30.57 -18.08 10.86
CA HIS A 222 -30.82 -17.73 9.47
C HIS A 222 -32.22 -18.15 9.02
N VAL A 223 -32.78 -17.39 8.08
CA VAL A 223 -34.07 -17.66 7.43
C VAL A 223 -33.96 -17.41 5.93
N PRO A 224 -34.90 -17.93 5.12
CA PRO A 224 -34.99 -17.54 3.71
C PRO A 224 -35.04 -16.02 3.57
N TYR A 225 -34.32 -15.50 2.57
CA TYR A 225 -34.23 -14.08 2.31
C TYR A 225 -35.61 -13.45 2.10
N GLY A 226 -35.88 -12.34 2.81
CA GLY A 226 -37.17 -11.67 2.81
C GLY A 226 -38.05 -11.97 4.03
N GLN A 227 -37.73 -13.00 4.82
CA GLN A 227 -38.47 -13.32 6.05
C GLN A 227 -38.00 -12.55 7.28
N GLY A 228 -36.73 -12.14 7.32
CA GLY A 228 -36.21 -11.21 8.31
C GLY A 228 -36.32 -9.77 7.81
N THR A 229 -35.56 -8.89 8.44
CA THR A 229 -35.61 -7.43 8.18
C THR A 229 -34.38 -6.91 7.45
N LEU A 230 -33.33 -7.72 7.25
CA LEU A 230 -32.15 -7.28 6.51
C LEU A 230 -32.44 -7.31 5.01
N ARG A 231 -32.08 -6.22 4.30
CA ARG A 231 -32.26 -6.11 2.85
C ARG A 231 -30.94 -5.73 2.18
N ALA A 232 -30.76 -6.22 0.98
CA ALA A 232 -29.56 -6.04 0.16
C ALA A 232 -29.54 -4.68 -0.53
N THR A 233 -30.71 -4.10 -0.84
CA THR A 233 -30.81 -2.80 -1.55
C THR A 233 -29.98 -1.70 -0.86
N PRO A 234 -30.06 -1.48 0.46
CA PRO A 234 -29.27 -0.42 1.10
C PRO A 234 -27.75 -0.69 1.04
N LEU A 235 -27.32 -1.96 1.07
CA LEU A 235 -25.92 -2.33 0.86
C LEU A 235 -25.51 -2.05 -0.60
N ALA A 236 -26.36 -2.37 -1.57
CA ALA A 236 -26.15 -2.11 -2.98
C ALA A 236 -25.95 -0.60 -3.25
N GLU A 237 -26.80 0.23 -2.64
CA GLU A 237 -26.68 1.69 -2.69
C GLU A 237 -25.36 2.19 -2.09
N THR A 238 -24.90 1.59 -0.99
CA THR A 238 -23.59 1.91 -0.37
C THR A 238 -22.42 1.48 -1.26
N ILE A 239 -22.50 0.30 -1.86
CA ILE A 239 -21.48 -0.20 -2.82
C ILE A 239 -21.35 0.78 -3.98
N ALA A 240 -22.48 1.24 -4.53
CA ALA A 240 -22.50 2.21 -5.61
C ALA A 240 -22.02 3.60 -5.16
N SER A 241 -22.49 4.12 -4.02
CA SER A 241 -22.17 5.47 -3.54
C SER A 241 -20.69 5.65 -3.19
N MET A 242 -20.08 4.62 -2.59
CA MET A 242 -18.69 4.65 -2.15
C MET A 242 -17.72 3.99 -3.15
N ASN A 243 -18.24 3.48 -4.29
CA ASN A 243 -17.47 2.74 -5.29
C ASN A 243 -16.63 1.62 -4.67
N LEU A 244 -17.29 0.75 -3.89
CA LEU A 244 -16.62 -0.29 -3.11
C LEU A 244 -16.13 -1.45 -3.99
N ASP A 245 -14.87 -1.82 -3.78
CA ASP A 245 -14.38 -3.12 -4.22
C ASP A 245 -14.61 -4.16 -3.11
N ILE A 246 -15.57 -5.05 -3.34
CA ILE A 246 -16.15 -5.95 -2.33
C ILE A 246 -16.56 -7.28 -2.94
N THR A 247 -16.32 -8.37 -2.20
CA THR A 247 -16.91 -9.70 -2.37
C THR A 247 -18.02 -9.87 -1.35
N VAL A 248 -19.19 -10.29 -1.85
CA VAL A 248 -20.33 -10.68 -1.02
C VAL A 248 -20.56 -12.17 -1.20
N ILE A 249 -20.34 -12.95 -0.15
CA ILE A 249 -20.67 -14.38 -0.11
C ILE A 249 -22.02 -14.53 0.58
N SER A 250 -22.96 -15.19 -0.08
CA SER A 250 -24.22 -15.53 0.55
C SER A 250 -24.13 -16.84 1.32
N GLU A 251 -24.53 -16.78 2.59
CA GLU A 251 -24.53 -17.92 3.51
C GLU A 251 -25.93 -18.54 3.68
N SER A 252 -26.89 -18.14 2.85
CA SER A 252 -28.22 -18.73 2.90
C SER A 252 -28.17 -20.24 2.62
N HIS A 253 -29.02 -21.02 3.28
CA HIS A 253 -29.18 -22.44 2.96
C HIS A 253 -30.12 -22.70 1.77
N HIS A 254 -30.64 -21.64 1.13
CA HIS A 254 -31.65 -21.72 0.08
C HIS A 254 -31.15 -21.06 -1.20
N LEU A 255 -31.13 -21.83 -2.30
CA LEU A 255 -30.69 -21.35 -3.61
C LEU A 255 -31.51 -20.15 -4.10
N ASP A 256 -32.83 -20.16 -3.86
CA ASP A 256 -33.71 -19.03 -4.21
C ASP A 256 -33.33 -17.76 -3.44
N SER A 257 -32.81 -17.88 -2.22
CA SER A 257 -32.32 -16.74 -1.45
C SER A 257 -31.01 -16.20 -1.99
N HIS A 258 -30.06 -17.06 -2.41
CA HIS A 258 -28.86 -16.59 -3.11
C HIS A 258 -29.21 -15.78 -4.35
N ARG A 259 -30.12 -16.31 -5.19
CA ARG A 259 -30.57 -15.61 -6.40
C ARG A 259 -31.28 -14.30 -6.08
N ALA A 260 -32.13 -14.28 -5.05
CA ALA A 260 -32.83 -13.06 -4.64
C ALA A 260 -31.86 -11.98 -4.11
N ILE A 261 -30.89 -12.36 -3.29
CA ILE A 261 -29.85 -11.44 -2.80
C ILE A 261 -29.01 -10.92 -3.97
N PHE A 262 -28.56 -11.81 -4.87
CA PHE A 262 -27.79 -11.42 -6.04
C PHE A 262 -28.54 -10.46 -6.96
N HIS A 263 -29.82 -10.75 -7.21
CA HIS A 263 -30.69 -9.90 -8.00
C HIS A 263 -30.85 -8.54 -7.34
N GLU A 264 -31.16 -8.47 -6.05
CA GLU A 264 -31.36 -7.21 -5.34
C GLU A 264 -30.07 -6.39 -5.20
N LEU A 265 -28.90 -7.04 -5.04
CA LEU A 265 -27.61 -6.36 -5.08
C LEU A 265 -27.31 -5.78 -6.46
N THR A 266 -27.47 -6.59 -7.51
CA THR A 266 -27.19 -6.17 -8.89
C THR A 266 -28.16 -5.08 -9.33
N GLU A 267 -29.46 -5.33 -9.18
CA GLU A 267 -30.51 -4.35 -9.47
C GLU A 267 -30.34 -3.09 -8.62
N GLY A 268 -30.02 -3.23 -7.33
CA GLY A 268 -29.78 -2.10 -6.43
C GLY A 268 -28.56 -1.27 -6.84
N ILE A 269 -27.48 -1.90 -7.33
CA ILE A 269 -26.30 -1.18 -7.86
C ILE A 269 -26.64 -0.49 -9.19
N GLU A 270 -27.40 -1.15 -10.06
CA GLU A 270 -27.82 -0.61 -11.37
C GLU A 270 -28.84 0.54 -11.23
N ASN A 271 -29.79 0.40 -10.30
CA ASN A 271 -30.88 1.35 -10.04
C ASN A 271 -30.55 2.38 -8.97
N ALA A 272 -29.46 2.19 -8.19
CA ALA A 272 -29.00 3.17 -7.22
C ALA A 272 -29.00 4.51 -7.94
N PRO A 273 -29.69 5.54 -7.38
CA PRO A 273 -29.83 6.82 -8.06
C PRO A 273 -28.43 7.21 -8.47
N ALA A 274 -28.19 7.25 -9.79
CA ALA A 274 -26.90 7.61 -10.31
C ALA A 274 -26.54 8.87 -9.56
N THR A 275 -25.48 8.82 -8.74
CA THR A 275 -24.94 10.05 -8.17
C THR A 275 -24.67 10.90 -9.39
N PRO A 276 -25.49 11.93 -9.68
CA PRO A 276 -25.99 12.26 -11.02
C PRO A 276 -24.84 12.18 -11.99
N ALA A 277 -24.69 11.06 -12.73
CA ALA A 277 -23.41 10.54 -13.24
C ALA A 277 -22.46 11.69 -13.51
N ALA A 278 -21.70 12.08 -12.47
CA ALA A 278 -21.19 13.43 -12.45
C ALA A 278 -20.03 13.40 -13.41
N ALA A 279 -20.26 13.93 -14.62
CA ALA A 279 -19.50 13.66 -15.83
C ALA A 279 -18.04 13.36 -15.49
N THR A 280 -17.73 12.06 -15.40
CA THR A 280 -16.41 11.64 -14.93
C THR A 280 -15.44 12.01 -16.02
N ARG A 281 -14.33 12.65 -15.65
CA ARG A 281 -13.26 12.93 -16.61
C ARG A 281 -11.95 12.34 -16.12
N PRO A 282 -11.03 12.00 -17.03
CA PRO A 282 -9.66 11.71 -16.65
C PRO A 282 -9.06 12.86 -15.83
N LEU A 283 -8.32 12.54 -14.77
CA LEU A 283 -7.57 13.51 -13.98
C LEU A 283 -6.46 14.19 -14.81
N SER A 284 -5.90 13.45 -15.76
CA SER A 284 -4.76 13.83 -16.59
C SER A 284 -5.10 13.68 -18.06
N HIS A 285 -4.45 14.49 -18.89
CA HIS A 285 -4.50 14.33 -20.34
C HIS A 285 -3.44 13.34 -20.86
N LEU A 286 -2.49 12.94 -20.01
CA LEU A 286 -1.48 11.94 -20.32
C LEU A 286 -2.06 10.54 -20.18
N THR A 287 -1.56 9.62 -21.00
CA THR A 287 -1.86 8.19 -20.85
C THR A 287 -0.82 7.58 -19.92
N LEU A 288 -1.16 7.45 -18.64
CA LEU A 288 -0.31 6.87 -17.60
C LEU A 288 -0.97 5.59 -17.04
N PRO A 289 -0.20 4.65 -16.47
CA PRO A 289 -0.76 3.49 -15.77
C PRO A 289 -1.72 3.90 -14.64
N ASP A 290 -2.67 3.03 -14.28
CA ASP A 290 -3.61 3.25 -13.16
C ASP A 290 -4.32 4.63 -13.20
N ALA A 291 -4.80 5.00 -14.38
CA ALA A 291 -5.49 6.26 -14.64
C ALA A 291 -6.61 6.54 -13.62
N VAL A 292 -6.57 7.71 -12.98
CA VAL A 292 -7.57 8.16 -12.02
C VAL A 292 -8.61 8.99 -12.75
N SER A 293 -9.87 8.62 -12.56
CA SER A 293 -11.01 9.45 -12.97
C SER A 293 -11.43 10.36 -11.83
N VAL A 294 -11.94 11.53 -12.15
CA VAL A 294 -12.47 12.49 -11.19
C VAL A 294 -13.90 12.88 -11.51
N ILE A 295 -14.64 13.16 -10.44
CA ILE A 295 -15.97 13.75 -10.45
C ILE A 295 -15.84 15.23 -10.09
N LYS A 296 -16.51 16.11 -10.83
CA LYS A 296 -16.59 17.53 -10.46
C LYS A 296 -17.57 17.70 -9.28
N ASP A 297 -17.12 18.37 -8.23
CA ASP A 297 -17.92 18.72 -7.05
C ASP A 297 -17.68 20.20 -6.66
N GLY A 298 -18.63 21.05 -7.06
CA GLY A 298 -18.49 22.51 -6.98
C GLY A 298 -17.29 23.01 -7.79
N GLU A 299 -16.37 23.72 -7.12
CA GLU A 299 -15.10 24.21 -7.67
C GLU A 299 -13.96 23.18 -7.58
N ALA A 300 -14.22 22.00 -7.01
CA ALA A 300 -13.23 20.96 -6.80
C ALA A 300 -13.51 19.72 -7.66
N PHE A 301 -12.57 18.79 -7.62
CA PHE A 301 -12.64 17.48 -8.24
C PHE A 301 -12.36 16.42 -7.17
N VAL A 302 -13.19 15.39 -7.13
CA VAL A 302 -13.04 14.26 -6.21
C VAL A 302 -12.54 13.05 -7.03
N PRO A 303 -11.39 12.47 -6.68
CA PRO A 303 -10.87 11.29 -7.37
C PRO A 303 -11.65 10.03 -6.98
N ILE A 304 -11.98 9.22 -7.98
CA ILE A 304 -12.66 7.94 -7.82
C ILE A 304 -11.66 6.86 -7.41
N GLY A 305 -12.04 5.97 -6.50
CA GLY A 305 -11.20 4.86 -6.03
C GLY A 305 -10.06 5.29 -5.09
N VAL A 306 -10.09 6.52 -4.58
CA VAL A 306 -9.15 6.99 -3.55
C VAL A 306 -9.83 6.93 -2.19
N ARG A 307 -9.22 6.21 -1.24
CA ARG A 307 -9.80 5.90 0.07
C ARG A 307 -10.04 7.11 0.96
N GLN A 308 -9.13 8.09 0.91
CA GLN A 308 -9.20 9.28 1.76
C GLN A 308 -10.09 10.34 1.11
N PRO A 309 -10.85 11.14 1.90
CA PRO A 309 -11.64 12.24 1.38
C PRO A 309 -10.71 13.34 0.83
N LEU A 310 -10.45 13.29 -0.48
CA LEU A 310 -9.51 14.17 -1.16
C LEU A 310 -10.23 15.10 -2.13
N ARG A 311 -10.01 16.41 -1.97
CA ARG A 311 -10.49 17.44 -2.90
C ARG A 311 -9.33 18.01 -3.69
N LEU A 312 -9.36 17.80 -5.01
CA LEU A 312 -8.41 18.36 -5.96
C LEU A 312 -8.95 19.67 -6.51
N SER A 313 -8.10 20.66 -6.70
CA SER A 313 -8.51 21.96 -7.27
C SER A 313 -7.68 22.26 -8.51
N ASN A 314 -8.12 23.15 -9.39
CA ASN A 314 -7.28 23.70 -10.47
C ASN A 314 -6.49 22.63 -11.26
N ILE A 315 -7.08 21.48 -11.55
CA ILE A 315 -6.33 20.34 -12.11
C ILE A 315 -5.82 20.65 -13.53
N ASP A 316 -6.49 21.52 -14.28
CA ASP A 316 -6.02 21.97 -15.60
C ASP A 316 -4.93 23.07 -15.53
N LYS A 317 -4.50 23.48 -14.32
CA LYS A 317 -3.52 24.57 -14.17
C LYS A 317 -2.18 24.15 -14.79
N PRO A 318 -1.63 24.90 -15.76
CA PRO A 318 -0.33 24.62 -16.34
C PRO A 318 0.78 24.79 -15.27
N LEU A 319 1.70 23.83 -15.18
CA LEU A 319 2.83 23.86 -14.24
C LEU A 319 4.19 23.74 -14.93
N ILE A 320 4.35 22.83 -15.89
CA ILE A 320 5.67 22.45 -16.43
C ILE A 320 5.61 22.41 -17.96
N PRO A 321 6.41 23.21 -18.70
CA PRO A 321 6.49 23.12 -20.15
C PRO A 321 6.87 21.71 -20.62
N SER A 322 6.13 21.15 -21.59
CA SER A 322 6.47 19.88 -22.25
C SER A 322 7.23 20.14 -23.57
N PRO A 323 8.15 19.24 -23.98
CA PRO A 323 8.73 19.23 -25.33
C PRO A 323 7.68 19.17 -26.45
N GLY A 324 6.51 18.55 -26.21
CA GLY A 324 5.44 18.41 -27.19
C GLY A 324 4.59 19.66 -27.42
N GLY A 325 4.91 20.78 -26.74
CA GLY A 325 4.20 22.06 -26.87
C GLY A 325 2.96 22.20 -25.97
N GLN A 326 2.38 21.11 -25.47
CA GLN A 326 1.32 21.14 -24.47
C GLN A 326 1.90 21.11 -23.05
N THR A 327 1.76 22.19 -22.29
CA THR A 327 2.25 22.27 -20.90
C THR A 327 1.60 21.21 -20.01
N TYR A 328 2.41 20.48 -19.24
CA TYR A 328 1.90 19.58 -18.21
C TYR A 328 1.16 20.36 -17.14
N SER A 329 -0.06 19.94 -16.86
CA SER A 329 -0.96 20.50 -15.88
C SER A 329 -0.72 19.91 -14.49
N LYS A 330 -1.37 20.51 -13.48
CA LYS A 330 -1.38 19.98 -12.13
C LYS A 330 -2.02 18.59 -12.06
N GLY A 331 -3.05 18.32 -12.85
CA GLY A 331 -3.70 17.02 -12.97
C GLY A 331 -2.73 15.94 -13.43
N ASP A 332 -1.84 16.26 -14.38
CA ASP A 332 -0.83 15.31 -14.86
C ASP A 332 0.22 15.01 -13.80
N LEU A 333 0.63 16.02 -13.03
CA LEU A 333 1.52 15.83 -11.87
C LEU A 333 0.87 14.95 -10.80
N ILE A 334 -0.41 15.19 -10.48
CA ILE A 334 -1.16 14.38 -9.51
C ILE A 334 -1.30 12.95 -10.03
N GLN A 335 -1.65 12.75 -11.30
CA GLN A 335 -1.77 11.43 -11.90
C GLN A 335 -0.43 10.70 -11.90
N TYR A 336 0.68 11.36 -12.24
CA TYR A 336 2.02 10.77 -12.16
C TYR A 336 2.29 10.20 -10.77
N TYR A 337 2.10 11.02 -9.73
CA TYR A 337 2.34 10.58 -8.35
C TYR A 337 1.35 9.50 -7.88
N ALA A 338 0.12 9.51 -8.40
CA ALA A 338 -0.85 8.44 -8.16
C ALA A 338 -0.38 7.11 -8.79
N SER A 339 0.14 7.16 -10.02
CA SER A 339 0.52 5.99 -10.84
C SER A 339 1.84 5.38 -10.36
N ILE A 340 2.81 6.20 -9.96
CA ILE A 340 4.11 5.74 -9.45
C ILE A 340 4.05 5.25 -8.01
N SER A 341 2.91 5.46 -7.31
CA SER A 341 2.78 5.21 -5.88
C SER A 341 3.20 3.80 -5.43
N PRO A 342 2.92 2.69 -6.16
CA PRO A 342 3.36 1.35 -5.73
C PRO A 342 4.89 1.22 -5.67
N HIS A 343 5.62 1.96 -6.50
CA HIS A 343 7.08 1.97 -6.53
C HIS A 343 7.68 3.04 -5.62
N LEU A 344 7.01 4.19 -5.44
CA LEU A 344 7.53 5.32 -4.67
C LEU A 344 7.31 5.16 -3.16
N LEU A 345 6.12 4.73 -2.73
CA LEU A 345 5.75 4.68 -1.31
C LEU A 345 6.74 3.89 -0.44
N PRO A 346 7.26 2.71 -0.86
CA PRO A 346 8.24 1.98 -0.07
C PRO A 346 9.52 2.79 0.24
N HIS A 347 9.90 3.75 -0.61
CA HIS A 347 11.05 4.63 -0.40
C HIS A 347 10.76 5.81 0.53
N LEU A 348 9.50 6.25 0.60
CA LEU A 348 9.05 7.39 1.42
C LEU A 348 8.48 6.96 2.78
N ALA A 349 8.19 5.67 2.95
CA ALA A 349 7.56 5.12 4.14
C ALA A 349 8.27 5.58 5.41
N ASN A 350 7.51 6.28 6.27
CA ASN A 350 7.96 6.84 7.53
C ASN A 350 9.18 7.78 7.40
N ARG A 351 9.34 8.46 6.27
CA ARG A 351 10.35 9.51 6.08
C ARG A 351 9.71 10.89 6.11
N PRO A 352 10.14 11.77 7.03
CA PRO A 352 9.83 13.19 6.97
C PRO A 352 10.20 13.80 5.61
N LEU A 353 9.31 14.61 5.05
CA LEU A 353 9.49 15.24 3.74
C LEU A 353 9.66 16.75 3.86
N THR A 354 10.66 17.30 3.17
CA THR A 354 10.61 18.71 2.74
C THR A 354 9.92 18.78 1.39
N MET A 355 8.90 19.63 1.29
CA MET A 355 8.14 19.87 0.06
C MET A 355 8.75 21.04 -0.70
N VAL A 356 8.95 20.92 -2.01
CA VAL A 356 9.31 22.06 -2.87
C VAL A 356 8.14 22.40 -3.77
N ARG A 357 7.49 23.54 -3.47
CA ARG A 357 6.21 23.91 -4.07
C ARG A 357 6.38 24.99 -5.12
N PHE A 358 5.67 24.81 -6.23
CA PHE A 358 5.64 25.72 -7.38
C PHE A 358 4.19 26.10 -7.69
N PRO A 359 3.54 26.93 -6.84
CA PRO A 359 2.11 27.21 -6.97
C PRO A 359 1.71 27.73 -8.34
N ASN A 360 2.60 28.44 -9.04
CA ASN A 360 2.38 29.07 -10.34
C ASN A 360 3.21 28.45 -11.47
N GLY A 361 3.64 27.20 -11.31
CA GLY A 361 4.50 26.51 -12.28
C GLY A 361 5.97 26.86 -12.15
N ILE A 362 6.81 26.20 -12.95
CA ILE A 362 8.28 26.24 -12.80
C ILE A 362 8.91 27.58 -13.17
N ASP A 363 8.21 28.41 -13.96
CA ASP A 363 8.66 29.75 -14.36
C ASP A 363 8.30 30.83 -13.32
N GLY A 364 7.53 30.47 -12.30
CA GLY A 364 7.15 31.35 -11.19
C GLY A 364 7.99 31.14 -9.93
N ASP A 365 7.60 31.82 -8.85
CA ASP A 365 8.23 31.67 -7.54
C ASP A 365 7.97 30.28 -6.95
N HIS A 366 8.96 29.80 -6.18
CA HIS A 366 8.90 28.54 -5.46
C HIS A 366 9.41 28.69 -4.02
N PHE A 367 9.03 27.75 -3.17
CA PHE A 367 9.48 27.72 -1.79
C PHE A 367 9.63 26.30 -1.24
N TYR A 368 10.51 26.18 -0.24
CA TYR A 368 10.72 24.97 0.52
C TYR A 368 9.83 25.01 1.77
N GLU A 369 9.03 23.98 1.98
CA GLU A 369 8.12 23.87 3.10
C GLU A 369 8.39 22.58 3.86
N LYS A 370 8.95 22.75 5.07
CA LYS A 370 9.28 21.66 5.99
C LYS A 370 8.11 21.32 6.90
N ARG A 371 7.46 22.37 7.40
CA ARG A 371 6.37 22.26 8.35
C ARG A 371 5.11 21.79 7.63
N SER A 372 4.40 20.84 8.23
CA SER A 372 3.04 20.45 7.82
C SER A 372 2.15 21.70 7.76
N PRO A 373 1.50 21.99 6.63
CA PRO A 373 0.61 23.13 6.52
C PRO A 373 -0.57 22.99 7.48
N SER A 374 -1.05 24.11 8.05
CA SER A 374 -2.18 24.11 8.99
C SER A 374 -3.52 23.62 8.40
N HIS A 375 -3.56 23.43 7.08
CA HIS A 375 -4.71 22.92 6.33
C HIS A 375 -4.48 21.49 5.80
N ALA A 376 -3.44 20.81 6.27
CA ALA A 376 -3.27 19.38 6.05
C ALA A 376 -4.51 18.64 6.61
N PRO A 377 -5.17 17.78 5.82
CA PRO A 377 -6.23 16.93 6.32
C PRO A 377 -5.78 16.06 7.49
N ASP A 378 -6.68 15.80 8.44
CA ASP A 378 -6.40 15.04 9.68
C ASP A 378 -5.87 13.62 9.43
N TRP A 379 -6.14 13.06 8.24
CA TRP A 379 -5.65 11.74 7.86
C TRP A 379 -4.19 11.73 7.38
N ILE A 380 -3.56 12.89 7.18
CA ILE A 380 -2.14 12.96 6.80
C ILE A 380 -1.27 12.69 8.02
N THR A 381 -0.43 11.67 7.92
CA THR A 381 0.53 11.34 8.97
C THR A 381 1.65 12.38 9.04
N THR A 382 1.90 12.89 10.24
CA THR A 382 2.99 13.81 10.54
C THR A 382 3.98 13.23 11.55
N ALA A 383 5.18 13.81 11.62
CA ALA A 383 6.18 13.49 12.63
C ALA A 383 6.96 14.72 13.06
N VAL A 384 7.14 14.88 14.37
CA VAL A 384 7.97 15.94 14.94
C VAL A 384 9.43 15.48 14.96
N MET A 385 10.30 16.27 14.34
CA MET A 385 11.72 15.96 14.25
C MET A 385 12.52 16.63 15.37
N GLY A 386 13.79 16.27 15.53
CA GLY A 386 14.69 16.84 16.56
C GLY A 386 14.93 18.36 16.44
N ASP A 387 14.43 19.01 15.39
CA ASP A 387 14.39 20.47 15.27
C ASP A 387 13.07 21.12 15.75
N GLY A 388 12.12 20.31 16.26
CA GLY A 388 10.81 20.75 16.74
C GLY A 388 9.82 21.11 15.62
N ILE A 389 10.16 20.85 14.36
CA ILE A 389 9.25 21.03 13.23
C ILE A 389 8.46 19.74 13.03
N GLU A 390 7.15 19.88 12.81
CA GLU A 390 6.27 18.80 12.42
C GLU A 390 6.29 18.67 10.90
N TYR A 391 6.80 17.55 10.38
CA TYR A 391 6.90 17.26 8.95
C TYR A 391 5.81 16.30 8.52
N ILE A 392 5.47 16.33 7.23
CA ILE A 392 4.60 15.32 6.63
C ILE A 392 5.41 14.07 6.31
N THR A 393 4.81 12.90 6.51
CA THR A 393 5.29 11.60 6.00
C THR A 393 4.31 11.07 4.96
N ALA A 394 4.79 10.66 3.79
CA ALA A 394 3.93 10.14 2.72
C ALA A 394 3.89 8.61 2.75
N ASN A 395 2.82 8.06 3.35
CA ASN A 395 2.66 6.62 3.56
C ASN A 395 1.56 5.99 2.69
N ASP A 396 0.79 6.80 1.96
CA ASP A 396 -0.28 6.32 1.07
C ASP A 396 -0.41 7.15 -0.20
N ARG A 397 -1.11 6.57 -1.20
CA ARG A 397 -1.35 7.18 -2.52
C ARG A 397 -2.09 8.51 -2.41
N ALA A 398 -3.04 8.64 -1.47
CA ALA A 398 -3.83 9.86 -1.29
C ALA A 398 -2.97 11.03 -0.80
N THR A 399 -2.00 10.76 0.07
CA THR A 399 -1.03 11.74 0.56
C THR A 399 -0.16 12.26 -0.58
N LEU A 400 0.33 11.38 -1.45
CA LEU A 400 1.10 11.79 -2.65
C LEU A 400 0.26 12.68 -3.57
N MET A 401 -0.98 12.30 -3.83
CA MET A 401 -1.91 13.08 -4.64
C MET A 401 -2.21 14.46 -4.01
N TRP A 402 -2.37 14.52 -2.69
CA TRP A 402 -2.60 15.77 -1.97
C TRP A 402 -1.37 16.69 -2.00
N LEU A 403 -0.16 16.14 -1.82
CA LEU A 403 1.08 16.89 -1.95
C LEU A 403 1.20 17.50 -3.36
N ALA A 404 0.94 16.70 -4.40
CA ALA A 404 0.94 17.17 -5.78
C ALA A 404 -0.15 18.24 -6.04
N ASN A 405 -1.34 18.10 -5.42
CA ASN A 405 -2.42 19.08 -5.52
C ASN A 405 -2.04 20.44 -4.91
N MET A 406 -1.12 20.48 -3.94
CA MET A 406 -0.50 21.70 -3.42
C MET A 406 0.61 22.27 -4.31
N ALA A 407 0.78 21.73 -5.52
CA ALA A 407 1.87 22.00 -6.46
C ALA A 407 3.25 21.68 -5.88
N CYS A 408 3.35 20.67 -5.01
CA CYS A 408 4.63 20.08 -4.61
C CYS A 408 5.18 19.29 -5.80
N ILE A 409 6.15 19.86 -6.51
CA ILE A 409 6.78 19.20 -7.66
C ILE A 409 7.87 18.27 -7.16
N GLU A 410 8.72 18.73 -6.22
CA GLU A 410 9.78 17.90 -5.65
C GLU A 410 9.44 17.44 -4.23
N MET A 411 9.58 16.14 -3.97
CA MET A 411 9.46 15.55 -2.64
C MET A 411 10.85 15.17 -2.15
N HIS A 412 11.31 15.78 -1.05
CA HIS A 412 12.65 15.56 -0.52
C HIS A 412 12.59 14.81 0.81
N PRO A 413 12.73 13.46 0.81
CA PRO A 413 12.81 12.71 2.05
C PRO A 413 14.12 12.97 2.81
N THR A 414 14.06 12.79 4.12
CA THR A 414 15.23 12.69 5.00
C THR A 414 15.99 11.37 4.78
N LEU A 415 17.27 11.36 5.14
CA LEU A 415 18.13 10.16 5.14
C LEU A 415 17.98 9.31 6.41
N HIS A 416 16.85 9.43 7.09
CA HIS A 416 16.44 8.63 8.24
C HIS A 416 14.91 8.53 8.27
N ARG A 417 14.41 7.57 9.04
CA ARG A 417 12.97 7.36 9.28
C ARG A 417 12.57 7.94 10.64
N THR A 418 11.28 8.15 10.86
CA THR A 418 10.73 8.65 12.14
C THR A 418 11.05 7.78 13.35
N THR A 419 11.43 6.53 13.13
CA THR A 419 11.77 5.56 14.20
C THR A 419 13.20 5.71 14.73
N SER A 420 14.04 6.57 14.17
CA SER A 420 15.43 6.75 14.59
C SER A 420 15.98 8.13 14.24
N GLU A 421 16.89 8.66 15.05
CA GLU A 421 17.65 9.88 14.72
C GLU A 421 18.94 9.57 13.93
N ASP A 422 19.29 8.30 13.76
CA ASP A 422 20.45 7.85 13.00
C ASP A 422 20.18 7.83 11.50
N ALA A 423 21.24 7.99 10.71
CA ALA A 423 21.16 7.87 9.26
C ALA A 423 20.94 6.41 8.87
N ASP A 424 19.94 6.15 8.03
CA ASP A 424 19.73 4.84 7.42
C ASP A 424 20.23 4.79 5.95
N VAL A 425 20.84 5.89 5.49
CA VAL A 425 21.51 6.01 4.19
C VAL A 425 22.76 6.90 4.31
N ALA A 426 23.88 6.43 3.77
CA ALA A 426 24.99 7.32 3.38
C ALA A 426 24.84 7.68 1.90
N LEU A 427 24.91 8.97 1.57
CA LEU A 427 24.63 9.52 0.25
C LEU A 427 25.89 10.10 -0.38
N PHE A 428 26.28 9.58 -1.55
CA PHE A 428 27.14 10.32 -2.46
C PHE A 428 26.26 11.15 -3.40
N ASP A 429 26.23 12.46 -3.19
CA ASP A 429 25.66 13.43 -4.13
C ASP A 429 26.80 13.97 -5.01
N ILE A 430 26.81 13.59 -6.29
CA ILE A 430 27.84 14.01 -7.24
C ILE A 430 27.25 14.89 -8.34
N ASP A 431 27.81 16.08 -8.53
CA ASP A 431 27.32 17.08 -9.49
C ASP A 431 28.46 17.57 -10.39
N PRO A 432 28.34 17.43 -11.72
CA PRO A 432 29.33 17.95 -12.65
C PRO A 432 29.25 19.48 -12.64
N GLN A 433 30.35 20.14 -12.29
CA GLN A 433 30.42 21.59 -12.23
C GLN A 433 30.67 22.19 -13.62
N GLU A 434 30.65 23.51 -13.73
CA GLU A 434 30.90 24.21 -14.99
C GLU A 434 32.22 23.73 -15.63
N GLY A 435 32.13 23.20 -16.85
CA GLY A 435 33.26 22.64 -17.60
C GLY A 435 33.42 21.12 -17.50
N ALA A 436 32.74 20.45 -16.55
CA ALA A 436 32.66 18.99 -16.49
C ALA A 436 31.42 18.47 -17.23
N THR A 437 31.54 17.27 -17.77
CA THR A 437 30.54 16.58 -18.58
C THR A 437 29.90 15.42 -17.83
N TRP A 438 28.85 14.82 -18.43
CA TRP A 438 28.26 13.58 -17.92
C TRP A 438 29.24 12.40 -17.97
N ALA A 439 30.12 12.36 -18.98
CA ALA A 439 31.17 11.34 -19.07
C ALA A 439 32.14 11.43 -17.89
N ASP A 440 32.57 12.65 -17.52
CA ASP A 440 33.40 12.87 -16.33
C ASP A 440 32.67 12.39 -15.06
N LEU A 441 31.37 12.67 -14.93
CA LEU A 441 30.56 12.16 -13.82
C LEU A 441 30.49 10.62 -13.80
N ALA A 442 30.36 9.98 -14.97
CA ALA A 442 30.30 8.52 -15.07
C ALA A 442 31.62 7.86 -14.65
N GLU A 443 32.77 8.46 -15.01
CA GLU A 443 34.08 8.02 -14.54
C GLU A 443 34.18 8.09 -13.01
N VAL A 444 33.70 9.19 -12.42
CA VAL A 444 33.68 9.35 -10.96
C VAL A 444 32.73 8.36 -10.29
N ALA A 445 31.56 8.11 -10.87
CA ALA A 445 30.63 7.09 -10.38
C ALA A 445 31.27 5.70 -10.41
N ALA A 446 32.00 5.35 -11.47
CA ALA A 446 32.72 4.08 -11.58
C ALA A 446 33.82 3.93 -10.51
N LEU A 447 34.55 5.01 -10.20
CA LEU A 447 35.52 5.02 -9.11
C LEU A 447 34.86 4.83 -7.74
N ILE A 448 33.71 5.48 -7.50
CA ILE A 448 32.92 5.26 -6.27
C ILE A 448 32.47 3.81 -6.19
N LYS A 449 31.94 3.24 -7.28
CA LYS A 449 31.53 1.84 -7.32
C LYS A 449 32.68 0.89 -6.97
N LEU A 450 33.83 1.06 -7.61
CA LEU A 450 35.02 0.24 -7.36
C LEU A 450 35.46 0.35 -5.89
N THR A 451 35.36 1.55 -5.31
CA THR A 451 35.69 1.76 -3.91
C THR A 451 34.72 1.05 -2.99
N LEU A 452 33.41 1.18 -3.25
CA LEU A 452 32.37 0.48 -2.48
C LEU A 452 32.52 -1.04 -2.57
N ASP A 453 32.75 -1.58 -3.77
CA ASP A 453 32.95 -3.02 -3.98
C ASP A 453 34.15 -3.54 -3.17
N ASN A 454 35.27 -2.80 -3.16
CA ASN A 454 36.46 -3.15 -2.37
C ASN A 454 36.26 -3.04 -0.85
N LEU A 455 35.33 -2.18 -0.42
CA LEU A 455 34.95 -2.03 0.99
C LEU A 455 33.82 -3.00 1.40
N GLY A 456 33.35 -3.86 0.49
CA GLY A 456 32.25 -4.80 0.76
C GLY A 456 30.88 -4.12 0.91
N LEU A 457 30.73 -2.89 0.42
CA LEU A 457 29.50 -2.11 0.48
C LEU A 457 28.81 -2.07 -0.89
N ARG A 458 27.48 -2.00 -0.87
CA ARG A 458 26.63 -1.86 -2.05
C ARG A 458 26.08 -0.45 -2.12
N GLY A 459 26.27 0.19 -3.27
CA GLY A 459 25.64 1.46 -3.62
C GLY A 459 24.56 1.27 -4.68
N TYR A 460 23.53 2.11 -4.63
CA TYR A 460 22.41 2.12 -5.57
C TYR A 460 22.33 3.51 -6.24
N PRO A 461 22.67 3.62 -7.53
CA PRO A 461 22.70 4.90 -8.22
C PRO A 461 21.30 5.30 -8.72
N LYS A 462 21.05 6.60 -8.76
CA LYS A 462 19.92 7.21 -9.45
C LYS A 462 20.34 8.54 -10.05
N THR A 463 19.73 8.93 -11.17
CA THR A 463 19.84 10.31 -11.63
C THR A 463 19.25 11.23 -10.57
N SER A 464 19.80 12.44 -10.45
CA SER A 464 19.13 13.48 -9.66
C SER A 464 17.84 13.97 -10.36
N GLY A 465 17.66 13.68 -11.66
CA GLY A 465 16.68 14.34 -12.53
C GLY A 465 17.08 15.77 -12.96
N SER A 466 18.31 16.16 -12.65
CA SER A 466 18.95 17.42 -13.06
C SER A 466 20.25 17.07 -13.81
N ARG A 467 21.42 17.51 -13.33
CA ARG A 467 22.72 17.20 -13.95
C ARG A 467 23.56 16.18 -13.18
N GLY A 468 23.26 15.97 -11.90
CA GLY A 468 24.04 15.10 -11.01
C GLY A 468 23.46 13.69 -10.87
N LEU A 469 24.18 12.88 -10.09
CA LEU A 469 23.86 11.50 -9.74
C LEU A 469 23.88 11.36 -8.22
N HIS A 470 22.91 10.63 -7.66
CA HIS A 470 22.92 10.25 -6.25
C HIS A 470 23.21 8.75 -6.15
N ILE A 471 24.11 8.35 -5.25
CA ILE A 471 24.37 6.93 -4.93
C ILE A 471 24.06 6.73 -3.46
N HIS A 472 23.05 5.90 -3.18
CA HIS A 472 22.66 5.55 -1.80
C HIS A 472 23.39 4.30 -1.36
N VAL A 473 24.05 4.36 -0.21
CA VAL A 473 24.55 3.21 0.54
C VAL A 473 23.61 3.00 1.73
N PRO A 474 22.68 2.04 1.65
CA PRO A 474 21.68 1.83 2.70
C PRO A 474 22.33 1.19 3.92
N LEU A 475 22.08 1.76 5.10
CA LEU A 475 22.76 1.44 6.35
C LEU A 475 21.84 0.67 7.31
N GLY A 476 22.43 -0.05 8.27
CA GLY A 476 21.72 -0.60 9.42
C GLY A 476 21.47 0.45 10.53
N PRO A 477 20.82 0.08 11.64
CA PRO A 477 20.75 0.93 12.83
C PRO A 477 22.14 1.23 13.43
N GLY A 478 22.29 2.35 14.14
CA GLY A 478 23.52 2.69 14.88
C GLY A 478 24.56 3.51 14.10
N HIS A 479 24.17 4.09 12.96
CA HIS A 479 25.04 4.96 12.17
C HIS A 479 24.62 6.42 12.32
N SER A 480 25.33 7.16 13.17
CA SER A 480 25.08 8.60 13.31
C SER A 480 25.32 9.35 11.99
N PHE A 481 24.68 10.50 11.83
CA PHE A 481 24.94 11.38 10.68
C PHE A 481 26.41 11.82 10.59
N GLU A 482 27.10 11.98 11.72
CA GLU A 482 28.53 12.30 11.74
C GLU A 482 29.35 11.16 11.16
N ARG A 483 29.05 9.91 11.56
CA ARG A 483 29.71 8.70 11.07
C ARG A 483 29.50 8.53 9.56
N SER A 484 28.25 8.59 9.10
CA SER A 484 27.91 8.53 7.68
C SER A 484 28.63 9.61 6.86
N ARG A 485 28.63 10.86 7.34
CA ARG A 485 29.35 11.97 6.70
C ARG A 485 30.87 11.76 6.70
N GLY A 486 31.43 11.22 7.79
CA GLY A 486 32.86 10.89 7.90
C GLY A 486 33.29 9.86 6.85
N PHE A 487 32.49 8.81 6.68
CA PHE A 487 32.68 7.81 5.63
C PHE A 487 32.67 8.42 4.22
N ILE A 488 31.65 9.22 3.88
CA ILE A 488 31.56 9.91 2.58
C ILE A 488 32.76 10.84 2.36
N GLY A 489 33.18 11.57 3.40
CA GLY A 489 34.34 12.46 3.36
C GLY A 489 35.66 11.73 3.14
N ALA A 490 35.85 10.57 3.77
CA ALA A 490 37.06 9.75 3.61
C ALA A 490 37.16 9.17 2.19
N VAL A 491 36.07 8.59 1.67
CA VAL A 491 36.01 8.10 0.29
C VAL A 491 36.21 9.25 -0.71
N GLY A 492 35.47 10.36 -0.55
CA GLY A 492 35.60 11.53 -1.41
C GLY A 492 37.01 12.14 -1.39
N GLY A 493 37.65 12.19 -0.22
CA GLY A 493 39.03 12.66 -0.07
C GLY A 493 40.06 11.74 -0.69
N LEU A 494 39.87 10.42 -0.60
CA LEU A 494 40.71 9.43 -1.28
C LEU A 494 40.62 9.61 -2.80
N LEU A 495 39.39 9.69 -3.33
CA LEU A 495 39.15 9.85 -4.77
C LEU A 495 39.66 11.19 -5.30
N SER A 496 39.45 12.29 -4.56
CA SER A 496 39.97 13.61 -4.94
C SER A 496 41.50 13.66 -4.93
N LYS A 497 42.19 12.90 -4.07
CA LYS A 497 43.66 12.77 -4.13
C LYS A 497 44.13 11.92 -5.31
N ALA A 498 43.37 10.89 -5.68
CA ALA A 498 43.70 10.01 -6.80
C ALA A 498 43.42 10.67 -8.17
N ASN A 499 42.41 11.52 -8.26
CA ASN A 499 42.05 12.30 -9.45
C ASN A 499 41.81 13.78 -9.10
N PRO A 500 42.88 14.54 -8.76
CA PRO A 500 42.75 15.92 -8.30
C PRO A 500 42.27 16.89 -9.40
N ASP A 501 42.46 16.54 -10.67
CA ASP A 501 42.05 17.35 -11.79
C ASP A 501 40.58 17.13 -12.17
N GLY A 502 40.02 15.94 -11.91
CA GLY A 502 38.62 15.61 -12.23
C GLY A 502 37.64 15.63 -11.05
N ILE A 503 38.12 15.55 -9.80
CA ILE A 503 37.25 15.42 -8.60
C ILE A 503 37.55 16.52 -7.58
N SER A 504 36.48 17.11 -7.02
CA SER A 504 36.58 18.07 -5.93
C SER A 504 35.66 17.72 -4.77
N ILE A 505 36.14 17.92 -3.54
CA ILE A 505 35.34 17.94 -2.30
C ILE A 505 35.29 19.33 -1.64
N GLU A 506 35.96 20.33 -2.24
CA GLU A 506 36.10 21.67 -1.68
C GLU A 506 34.76 22.43 -1.65
N PHE A 507 34.47 23.16 -0.56
CA PHE A 507 33.26 23.99 -0.48
C PHE A 507 33.26 25.19 -1.46
N ASP A 508 34.44 25.72 -1.77
CA ASP A 508 34.60 26.89 -2.64
C ASP A 508 34.33 26.53 -4.11
N LYS A 509 33.29 27.13 -4.71
CA LYS A 509 32.89 26.92 -6.11
C LYS A 509 34.03 27.21 -7.11
N ALA A 510 34.90 28.17 -6.81
CA ALA A 510 36.00 28.52 -7.71
C ALA A 510 37.00 27.36 -7.91
N LYS A 511 37.13 26.49 -6.89
CA LYS A 511 38.05 25.33 -6.91
C LYS A 511 37.47 24.10 -7.62
N ARG A 512 36.20 24.15 -8.04
CA ARG A 512 35.49 23.01 -8.63
C ARG A 512 35.33 23.09 -10.15
N LYS A 513 35.73 24.20 -10.78
CA LYS A 513 35.58 24.38 -12.23
C LYS A 513 36.28 23.27 -12.99
N GLY A 514 35.58 22.66 -13.95
CA GLY A 514 36.05 21.51 -14.73
C GLY A 514 36.03 20.18 -13.99
N LYS A 515 35.45 20.10 -12.79
CA LYS A 515 35.47 18.90 -11.93
C LYS A 515 34.07 18.42 -11.59
N VAL A 516 33.99 17.16 -11.19
CA VAL A 516 32.83 16.58 -10.51
C VAL A 516 32.96 16.85 -9.02
N TYR A 517 31.94 17.49 -8.44
CA TYR A 517 31.91 17.80 -7.02
C TYR A 517 31.20 16.69 -6.24
N ILE A 518 31.82 16.17 -5.19
CA ILE A 518 31.20 15.22 -4.24
C ILE A 518 30.74 16.03 -3.01
N ASP A 519 29.43 16.17 -2.84
CA ASP A 519 28.86 16.98 -1.76
C ASP A 519 28.72 16.21 -0.44
N ILE A 520 29.80 16.23 0.34
CA ILE A 520 29.83 15.64 1.69
C ILE A 520 28.75 16.26 2.59
N GLY A 521 28.40 17.53 2.37
CA GLY A 521 27.48 18.30 3.21
C GLY A 521 26.03 17.85 3.13
N GLN A 522 25.66 16.92 2.25
CA GLN A 522 24.30 16.37 2.14
C GLN A 522 24.01 15.31 3.21
N ASN A 523 25.03 14.74 3.84
CA ASN A 523 24.89 13.74 4.90
C ASN A 523 24.70 14.44 6.25
N GLY A 524 23.53 15.03 6.47
CA GLY A 524 23.19 15.69 7.72
C GLY A 524 21.74 15.49 8.13
N PRO A 525 21.42 15.58 9.44
CA PRO A 525 20.10 15.23 9.97
C PRO A 525 18.97 16.12 9.46
N ARG A 526 19.29 17.32 8.98
CA ARG A 526 18.34 18.32 8.48
C ARG A 526 18.41 18.54 6.97
N ARG A 527 19.21 17.70 6.29
CA ARG A 527 19.38 17.74 4.84
C ARG A 527 18.36 16.81 4.20
N THR A 528 17.85 17.26 3.07
CA THR A 528 16.90 16.53 2.26
C THR A 528 17.29 16.75 0.80
N THR A 529 17.11 15.73 -0.03
CA THR A 529 17.40 15.81 -1.47
C THR A 529 16.23 15.20 -2.24
N ALA A 530 16.12 15.49 -3.53
CA ALA A 530 15.05 14.93 -4.36
C ALA A 530 15.02 13.39 -4.26
N GLY A 531 13.88 12.87 -3.80
CA GLY A 531 13.66 11.44 -3.57
C GLY A 531 13.76 10.61 -4.85
N VAL A 532 13.82 9.30 -4.69
CA VAL A 532 13.64 8.37 -5.81
C VAL A 532 12.27 8.65 -6.45
N TYR A 533 12.17 8.64 -7.77
CA TYR A 533 10.96 8.95 -8.55
C TYR A 533 10.34 10.34 -8.34
N SER A 534 10.98 11.24 -7.60
CA SER A 534 10.53 12.63 -7.50
C SER A 534 10.68 13.33 -8.84
N VAL A 535 9.64 14.07 -9.24
CA VAL A 535 9.68 14.99 -10.39
C VAL A 535 10.61 16.16 -10.08
N ARG A 536 11.25 16.71 -11.12
CA ARG A 536 12.07 17.91 -11.05
C ARG A 536 11.42 19.06 -11.85
N PRO A 537 11.53 20.32 -11.37
CA PRO A 537 10.90 21.51 -11.95
C PRO A 537 11.72 22.02 -13.13
N ARG A 538 11.83 21.20 -14.17
CA ARG A 538 12.51 21.53 -15.42
C ARG A 538 11.58 21.25 -16.59
N PRO A 539 11.76 21.92 -17.74
CA PRO A 539 11.04 21.56 -18.95
C PRO A 539 11.14 20.05 -19.22
N GLY A 540 10.02 19.43 -19.55
CA GLY A 540 9.91 17.98 -19.71
C GLY A 540 9.61 17.20 -18.42
N ALA A 541 9.55 17.84 -17.25
CA ALA A 541 9.27 17.18 -15.96
C ALA A 541 10.15 15.93 -15.72
N PRO A 542 11.50 16.05 -15.77
CA PRO A 542 12.38 14.91 -15.59
C PRO A 542 12.27 14.32 -14.19
N VAL A 543 12.54 13.02 -14.07
CA VAL A 543 12.35 12.23 -12.87
C VAL A 543 13.70 11.76 -12.34
N SER A 544 13.87 11.84 -11.01
CA SER A 544 15.00 11.26 -10.27
C SER A 544 14.94 9.72 -10.36
N THR A 545 15.68 9.13 -11.29
CA THR A 545 15.42 7.77 -11.79
C THR A 545 16.51 6.78 -11.39
N PRO A 546 16.18 5.65 -10.74
CA PRO A 546 17.12 4.57 -10.43
C PRO A 546 17.84 4.02 -11.67
N LEU A 547 19.15 3.83 -11.56
CA LEU A 547 20.01 3.28 -12.61
C LEU A 547 20.65 1.95 -12.19
N ARG A 548 20.99 1.13 -13.19
CA ARG A 548 22.03 0.12 -13.04
C ARG A 548 23.40 0.80 -13.14
N TRP A 549 24.42 0.15 -12.58
CA TRP A 549 25.78 0.68 -12.63
C TRP A 549 26.38 0.70 -14.04
N ASP A 550 26.04 -0.29 -14.87
CA ASP A 550 26.62 -0.49 -16.19
C ASP A 550 26.11 0.48 -17.25
N GLU A 551 24.98 1.15 -17.03
CA GLU A 551 24.36 2.06 -17.99
C GLU A 551 24.66 3.55 -17.73
N ILE A 552 25.31 3.91 -16.62
CA ILE A 552 25.46 5.33 -16.21
C ILE A 552 26.09 6.18 -17.31
N GLY A 553 27.12 5.67 -18.01
CA GLY A 553 27.80 6.39 -19.08
C GLY A 553 26.97 6.59 -20.35
N ASP A 554 25.97 5.74 -20.58
CA ASP A 554 25.19 5.68 -21.83
C ASP A 554 23.80 6.33 -21.68
N VAL A 555 23.39 6.63 -20.47
CA VAL A 555 22.06 7.19 -20.15
C VAL A 555 22.10 8.71 -20.21
N GLU A 556 21.14 9.29 -20.94
CA GLU A 556 20.83 10.72 -20.86
C GLU A 556 19.79 10.98 -19.76
N PRO A 557 20.09 11.67 -18.64
CA PRO A 557 19.15 11.81 -17.52
C PRO A 557 17.82 12.49 -17.85
N SER A 558 17.83 13.41 -18.82
CA SER A 558 16.65 14.14 -19.30
C SER A 558 15.61 13.24 -19.97
N ARG A 559 16.01 12.03 -20.40
CA ARG A 559 15.12 11.08 -21.10
C ARG A 559 14.02 10.53 -20.21
N PHE A 560 14.21 10.52 -18.89
CA PHE A 560 13.25 9.98 -17.94
C PHE A 560 12.36 11.11 -17.45
N THR A 561 11.12 11.11 -17.90
CA THR A 561 10.11 12.11 -17.57
C THR A 561 8.90 11.42 -16.96
N ILE A 562 7.94 12.22 -16.49
CA ILE A 562 6.64 11.70 -16.05
C ILE A 562 5.91 10.87 -17.13
N GLU A 563 6.23 11.05 -18.41
CA GLU A 563 5.64 10.29 -19.53
C GLU A 563 6.46 9.05 -19.91
N THR A 564 7.79 9.11 -19.82
CA THR A 564 8.65 8.09 -20.42
C THR A 564 9.22 7.08 -19.42
N ILE A 565 9.10 7.35 -18.12
CA ILE A 565 9.66 6.46 -17.09
C ILE A 565 9.01 5.07 -17.06
N TRP A 566 7.78 4.93 -17.57
CA TRP A 566 7.00 3.69 -17.46
C TRP A 566 7.61 2.51 -18.20
N GLU A 567 8.21 2.74 -19.37
CA GLU A 567 8.92 1.67 -20.12
C GLU A 567 10.03 1.06 -19.26
N ARG A 568 10.75 1.89 -18.50
CA ARG A 568 11.81 1.43 -17.60
C ARG A 568 11.27 0.60 -16.44
N ILE A 569 10.15 1.04 -15.85
CA ILE A 569 9.48 0.33 -14.76
C ILE A 569 8.94 -1.01 -15.24
N GLU A 570 8.35 -1.06 -16.42
CA GLU A 570 7.86 -2.31 -17.03
C GLU A 570 9.00 -3.29 -17.30
N GLN A 571 10.12 -2.81 -17.84
CA GLN A 571 11.27 -3.67 -18.20
C GLN A 571 12.07 -4.17 -16.99
N HIS A 572 12.17 -3.38 -15.91
CA HIS A 572 13.13 -3.62 -14.83
C HIS A 572 12.52 -3.66 -13.44
N GLY A 573 11.25 -3.29 -13.29
CA GLY A 573 10.64 -3.01 -11.98
C GLY A 573 11.34 -1.86 -11.26
N ASP A 574 11.31 -1.90 -9.93
CA ASP A 574 12.01 -0.93 -9.10
C ASP A 574 13.47 -1.35 -8.83
N LEU A 575 14.40 -0.82 -9.63
CA LEU A 575 15.84 -1.05 -9.46
C LEU A 575 16.39 -0.54 -8.12
N PHE A 576 15.66 0.35 -7.44
CA PHE A 576 16.06 0.90 -6.14
C PHE A 576 15.48 0.10 -4.96
N ALA A 577 14.56 -0.83 -5.20
CA ALA A 577 13.94 -1.64 -4.14
C ALA A 577 14.95 -2.31 -3.19
N PRO A 578 16.11 -2.83 -3.65
CA PRO A 578 17.11 -3.39 -2.75
C PRO A 578 17.67 -2.39 -1.73
N ALA A 579 17.63 -1.08 -2.00
CA ALA A 579 18.09 -0.04 -1.08
C ALA A 579 17.19 0.09 0.16
N ILE A 580 15.90 -0.26 0.05
CA ILE A 580 14.93 -0.19 1.16
C ILE A 580 15.30 -1.17 2.28
N ARG A 581 15.88 -2.32 1.90
CA ARG A 581 16.22 -3.42 2.83
C ARG A 581 17.27 -3.03 3.88
N GLY A 582 18.08 -2.00 3.64
CA GLY A 582 19.01 -1.52 4.65
C GLY A 582 20.14 -2.49 4.99
N GLY A 583 20.73 -2.28 6.16
CA GLY A 583 21.46 -3.29 6.91
C GLY A 583 22.96 -3.39 6.64
N GLN A 584 23.56 -2.45 5.90
CA GLN A 584 25.01 -2.42 5.74
C GLN A 584 25.66 -1.72 6.93
N ASP A 585 26.82 -2.23 7.34
CA ASP A 585 27.60 -1.70 8.45
C ASP A 585 28.88 -1.05 7.91
N LEU A 586 29.14 0.19 8.31
CA LEU A 586 30.32 0.93 7.91
C LEU A 586 31.60 0.50 8.64
N THR A 587 31.51 -0.27 9.73
CA THR A 587 32.65 -0.59 10.61
C THR A 587 33.86 -1.15 9.85
N VAL A 588 33.65 -2.17 9.01
CA VAL A 588 34.75 -2.80 8.24
C VAL A 588 35.33 -1.82 7.21
N ALA A 589 34.48 -1.00 6.60
CA ALA A 589 34.90 -0.01 5.61
C ALA A 589 35.70 1.13 6.25
N GLU A 590 35.30 1.55 7.44
CA GLU A 590 35.95 2.57 8.26
C GLU A 590 37.34 2.13 8.72
N GLU A 591 37.46 0.89 9.21
CA GLU A 591 38.75 0.27 9.54
C GLU A 591 39.69 0.24 8.33
N ALA A 592 39.19 -0.16 7.16
CA ALA A 592 39.96 -0.20 5.93
C ALA A 592 40.39 1.21 5.44
N LEU A 593 39.57 2.23 5.69
CA LEU A 593 39.86 3.63 5.36
C LEU A 593 40.73 4.32 6.42
N GLY A 594 41.02 3.66 7.54
CA GLY A 594 41.79 4.23 8.65
C GLY A 594 41.05 5.37 9.37
N ILE A 595 39.72 5.38 9.32
CA ILE A 595 38.87 6.31 10.06
C ILE A 595 38.21 5.52 11.19
N GLY A 596 38.74 5.60 12.41
CA GLY A 596 38.18 4.86 13.56
C GLY A 596 36.95 5.53 14.14
N THR A 597 36.04 4.70 14.70
CA THR A 597 34.80 5.07 15.42
C THR A 597 35.02 5.97 16.62
#